data_AF-A0A2V6LTJ5-F1
#
_entry.id   AF-A0A2V6LTJ5-F1
#
_cell.length_a   1.000
_cell.length_b   1.000
_cell.length_c   1.000
_cell.angle_alpha   90.00
_cell.angle_beta   90.00
_cell.angle_gamma   90.00
#
_symmetry.space_group_name_H-M   'P 1'
#
loop_
_entity.id
_entity.type
_entity.pdbx_description
1 polymer ?
#
loop_
_entity_poly.entity_id
_entity_poly.type
_entity_poly.pdbx_seq_one_letter_code
_entity_poly.pdbx_strand_id
1 'polypeptide(L)'
;MTQVTTDNSQKAQPSPALKRLEKLVGTWTIAGRTLDSDVDNIKGRVVINWLAGGFFLEQRGEMEFMGTRIESLEIVYYDPTADTFPSTVYASIGGTPLPYRFDVRGNAVTHSEYSATFYRKLQRRRTPPYRRVATRRGHKRRAQRRL
;
A
#
# COMPACT_ATOMS: atom_id res chain seq x y z
N MET A 1 -18.77 -27.45 39.27
CA MET A 1 -17.65 -27.80 38.38
C MET A 1 -17.01 -26.51 37.89
N THR A 2 -15.69 -26.56 37.83
CA THR A 2 -14.66 -25.51 37.82
C THR A 2 -14.77 -24.50 36.68
N GLN A 3 -14.60 -23.21 37.00
CA GLN A 3 -14.30 -22.17 36.01
C GLN A 3 -12.92 -22.44 35.41
N VAL A 4 -12.83 -22.56 34.10
CA VAL A 4 -11.55 -22.58 33.38
C VAL A 4 -11.12 -21.13 33.16
N THR A 5 -10.29 -20.63 34.05
CA THR A 5 -9.47 -19.45 33.81
C THR A 5 -8.35 -19.85 32.85
N THR A 6 -8.42 -19.42 31.59
CA THR A 6 -7.19 -19.32 30.77
C THR A 6 -7.13 -17.90 30.23
N ASP A 7 -6.74 -16.99 31.12
CA ASP A 7 -6.30 -15.67 30.72
C ASP A 7 -4.88 -15.82 30.18
N ASN A 8 -4.75 -15.96 28.87
CA ASN A 8 -3.47 -15.80 28.18
C ASN A 8 -3.68 -14.91 26.97
N SER A 9 -3.96 -13.64 27.25
CA SER A 9 -4.03 -12.58 26.25
C SER A 9 -2.62 -12.20 25.76
N GLN A 10 -1.84 -13.18 25.28
CA GLN A 10 -0.75 -12.88 24.37
C GLN A 10 -1.39 -12.34 23.11
N LYS A 11 -1.40 -11.01 22.97
CA LYS A 11 -1.83 -10.35 21.74
C LYS A 11 -1.16 -11.08 20.59
N ALA A 12 -1.96 -11.68 19.72
CA ALA A 12 -1.46 -12.28 18.50
C ALA A 12 -0.50 -11.28 17.83
N GLN A 13 0.62 -11.78 17.31
CA GLN A 13 1.58 -10.95 16.59
C GLN A 13 1.60 -11.38 15.13
N PRO A 14 1.75 -10.44 14.19
CA PRO A 14 1.88 -10.77 12.78
C PRO A 14 3.16 -11.58 12.54
N SER A 15 3.06 -12.56 11.63
CA SER A 15 4.20 -13.37 11.24
C SER A 15 5.35 -12.50 10.69
N PRO A 16 6.62 -12.75 11.06
CA PRO A 16 7.76 -12.06 10.46
C PRO A 16 7.83 -12.20 8.93
N ALA A 17 7.22 -13.25 8.39
CA ALA A 17 7.16 -13.53 6.96
C ALA A 17 6.40 -12.44 6.17
N LEU A 18 5.52 -11.68 6.83
CA LEU A 18 4.78 -10.54 6.26
C LEU A 18 5.70 -9.36 5.88
N LYS A 19 6.93 -9.28 6.42
CA LYS A 19 7.97 -8.35 5.94
C LYS A 19 8.27 -8.54 4.44
N ARG A 20 7.96 -9.73 3.91
CA ARG A 20 7.73 -10.11 2.50
C ARG A 20 7.16 -8.96 1.65
N LEU A 21 6.09 -8.40 2.19
CA LEU A 21 5.13 -7.53 1.52
C LEU A 21 5.36 -6.03 1.82
N GLU A 22 6.22 -5.69 2.79
CA GLU A 22 6.41 -4.30 3.23
C GLU A 22 6.77 -3.35 2.09
N LYS A 23 7.58 -3.82 1.15
CA LYS A 23 8.00 -3.05 -0.05
C LYS A 23 6.84 -2.70 -0.98
N LEU A 24 5.71 -3.39 -0.88
CA LEU A 24 4.51 -3.14 -1.68
C LEU A 24 3.68 -1.99 -1.13
N VAL A 25 3.86 -1.60 0.13
CA VAL A 25 3.10 -0.49 0.74
C VAL A 25 3.38 0.81 -0.01
N GLY A 26 2.31 1.48 -0.42
CA GLY A 26 2.37 2.76 -1.11
C GLY A 26 1.37 2.89 -2.25
N THR A 27 1.67 3.82 -3.15
CA THR A 27 0.85 4.11 -4.33
C THR A 27 1.61 3.73 -5.60
N TRP A 28 0.94 2.98 -6.47
CA TRP A 28 1.52 2.43 -7.68
C TRP A 28 0.65 2.74 -8.88
N THR A 29 1.28 2.84 -10.05
CA THR A 29 0.60 2.76 -11.34
C THR A 29 0.78 1.34 -11.87
N ILE A 30 -0.29 0.77 -12.37
CA ILE A 30 -0.30 -0.56 -12.98
C ILE A 30 -0.20 -0.37 -14.48
N ALA A 31 0.74 -1.07 -15.09
CA ALA A 31 0.72 -1.33 -16.52
C ALA A 31 0.93 -2.83 -16.73
N GLY A 32 0.14 -3.41 -17.63
CA GLY A 32 0.19 -4.82 -17.95
C GLY A 32 -0.46 -5.10 -19.28
N ARG A 33 -0.46 -6.37 -19.69
CA ARG A 33 -1.08 -6.84 -20.92
C ARG A 33 -1.98 -8.03 -20.64
N THR A 34 -3.05 -8.15 -21.41
CA THR A 34 -3.83 -9.39 -21.50
C THR A 34 -3.02 -10.50 -22.15
N LEU A 35 -3.42 -11.76 -21.94
CA LEU A 35 -2.72 -12.93 -22.47
C LEU A 35 -2.65 -12.96 -24.01
N ASP A 36 -3.58 -12.26 -24.68
CA ASP A 36 -3.73 -12.17 -26.13
C ASP A 36 -3.12 -10.90 -26.74
N SER A 37 -2.36 -10.11 -25.96
CA SER A 37 -1.79 -8.83 -26.41
C SER A 37 -0.27 -8.77 -26.22
N ASP A 38 0.44 -8.39 -27.28
CA ASP A 38 1.88 -8.09 -27.25
C ASP A 38 2.20 -6.69 -26.69
N VAL A 39 1.17 -5.86 -26.50
CA VAL A 39 1.28 -4.49 -25.97
C VAL A 39 0.56 -4.35 -24.64
N ASP A 40 1.07 -3.46 -23.78
CA ASP A 40 0.43 -3.16 -22.51
C ASP A 40 -0.91 -2.43 -22.74
N ASN A 41 -2.02 -3.15 -22.53
CA ASN A 41 -3.40 -2.67 -22.71
C ASN A 41 -4.16 -2.53 -21.39
N ILE A 42 -3.54 -2.83 -20.26
CA ILE A 42 -4.08 -2.62 -18.92
C ILE A 42 -3.40 -1.41 -18.31
N LYS A 43 -4.19 -0.44 -17.86
CA LYS A 43 -3.73 0.73 -17.12
C LYS A 43 -4.54 0.88 -15.85
N GLY A 44 -3.86 1.18 -14.74
CA GLY A 44 -4.55 1.37 -13.48
C GLY A 44 -3.70 2.06 -12.42
N ARG A 45 -4.29 2.16 -11.24
CA ARG A 45 -3.65 2.66 -10.02
C ARG A 45 -4.04 1.75 -8.88
N VAL A 46 -3.10 1.51 -7.97
CA VAL A 46 -3.39 0.81 -6.73
C VAL A 46 -2.76 1.54 -5.55
N VAL A 47 -3.48 1.53 -4.43
CA VAL A 47 -2.96 1.93 -3.12
C VAL A 47 -2.92 0.69 -2.25
N ILE A 48 -1.76 0.44 -1.65
CA ILE A 48 -1.51 -0.74 -0.82
C ILE A 48 -1.14 -0.25 0.58
N ASN A 49 -1.88 -0.69 1.59
CA ASN A 49 -1.71 -0.31 2.98
C ASN A 49 -1.82 -1.53 3.90
N TRP A 50 -1.22 -1.45 5.09
CA TRP A 50 -1.54 -2.38 6.16
C TRP A 50 -2.87 -2.01 6.82
N LEU A 51 -3.70 -3.02 7.12
CA LEU A 51 -4.78 -2.85 8.09
C LEU A 51 -4.20 -2.76 9.51
N ALA A 52 -4.98 -2.17 10.42
CA ALA A 52 -4.62 -2.09 11.83
C ALA A 52 -4.29 -3.49 12.37
N GLY A 53 -3.17 -3.60 13.10
CA GLY A 53 -2.65 -4.88 13.62
C GLY A 53 -1.64 -5.59 12.72
N GLY A 54 -1.51 -5.20 11.44
CA GLY A 54 -0.41 -5.67 10.58
C GLY A 54 -0.50 -7.12 10.11
N PHE A 55 -1.66 -7.77 10.26
CA PHE A 55 -1.90 -9.15 9.80
C PHE A 55 -2.32 -9.23 8.33
N PHE A 56 -3.01 -8.19 7.87
CA PHE A 56 -3.65 -8.13 6.56
C PHE A 56 -3.16 -6.91 5.80
N LEU A 57 -2.84 -7.12 4.54
CA LEU A 57 -2.56 -6.05 3.59
C LEU A 57 -3.85 -5.76 2.82
N GLU A 58 -4.25 -4.50 2.77
CA GLU A 58 -5.34 -4.00 1.95
C GLU A 58 -4.78 -3.40 0.66
N GLN A 59 -5.35 -3.76 -0.48
CA GLN A 59 -5.15 -3.06 -1.74
C GLN A 59 -6.45 -2.49 -2.25
N ARG A 60 -6.41 -1.23 -2.70
CA ARG A 60 -7.52 -0.58 -3.40
C ARG A 60 -7.07 -0.20 -4.80
N GLY A 61 -7.67 -0.87 -5.78
CA GLY A 61 -7.33 -0.75 -7.19
C GLY A 61 -8.41 -0.02 -7.99
N GLU A 62 -7.98 0.70 -9.00
CA GLU A 62 -8.81 1.13 -10.12
C GLU A 62 -8.05 0.81 -11.41
N MET A 63 -8.73 0.23 -12.40
CA MET A 63 -8.13 -0.04 -13.70
C MET A 63 -9.14 0.13 -14.82
N GLU A 64 -8.62 0.43 -16.01
CA GLU A 64 -9.40 0.42 -17.24
C GLU A 64 -9.07 -0.87 -18.01
N PHE A 65 -10.11 -1.63 -18.31
CA PHE A 65 -10.02 -2.90 -19.00
C PHE A 65 -11.11 -2.99 -20.06
N MET A 66 -10.72 -3.17 -21.33
CA MET A 66 -11.66 -3.23 -22.46
C MET A 66 -12.67 -2.06 -22.49
N GLY A 67 -12.22 -0.84 -22.18
CA GLY A 67 -13.07 0.37 -22.13
C GLY A 67 -14.00 0.45 -20.91
N THR A 68 -13.88 -0.49 -19.97
CA THR A 68 -14.65 -0.50 -18.71
C THR A 68 -13.75 -0.14 -17.54
N ARG A 69 -14.20 0.79 -16.70
CA ARG A 69 -13.56 1.09 -15.42
C ARG A 69 -13.95 0.02 -14.40
N ILE A 70 -12.95 -0.59 -13.77
CA ILE A 70 -13.11 -1.59 -12.72
C ILE A 70 -12.48 -1.04 -11.45
N GLU A 71 -13.21 -1.12 -10.35
CA GLU A 71 -12.68 -0.84 -9.01
C GLU A 71 -12.58 -2.15 -8.22
N SER A 72 -11.56 -2.26 -7.38
CA SER A 72 -11.33 -3.46 -6.58
C SER A 72 -10.83 -3.17 -5.17
N LEU A 73 -11.22 -4.05 -4.26
CA LEU A 73 -10.63 -4.22 -2.95
C LEU A 73 -9.98 -5.60 -2.92
N GLU A 74 -8.74 -5.70 -2.47
CA GLU A 74 -8.07 -6.97 -2.24
C GLU A 74 -7.52 -7.05 -0.83
N ILE A 75 -7.75 -8.19 -0.17
CA ILE A 75 -7.19 -8.49 1.14
C ILE A 75 -6.19 -9.63 0.99
N VAL A 76 -4.95 -9.40 1.44
CA VAL A 76 -3.87 -10.39 1.43
C VAL A 76 -3.47 -10.73 2.87
N TYR A 77 -3.22 -12.00 3.15
CA TYR A 77 -2.70 -12.47 4.44
C TYR A 77 -1.57 -13.47 4.24
N TYR A 78 -0.96 -13.91 5.34
CA TYR A 78 0.05 -14.97 5.32
C TYR A 78 -0.53 -16.29 5.84
N ASP A 79 -0.45 -17.34 5.02
CA ASP A 79 -0.74 -18.71 5.45
C ASP A 79 0.56 -19.40 5.89
N PRO A 80 0.74 -19.68 7.20
CA PRO A 80 1.94 -20.34 7.70
C PRO A 80 2.02 -21.82 7.33
N THR A 81 0.91 -22.47 6.99
CA THR A 81 0.87 -23.90 6.65
C THR A 81 1.50 -24.14 5.29
N ALA A 82 1.17 -23.28 4.32
CA ALA A 82 1.68 -23.36 2.97
C ALA A 82 2.94 -22.50 2.73
N ASP A 83 3.29 -21.60 3.65
CA ASP A 83 4.26 -20.50 3.45
C ASP A 83 3.92 -19.66 2.21
N THR A 84 2.67 -19.20 2.13
CA THR A 84 2.18 -18.44 0.98
C THR A 84 1.42 -17.20 1.39
N PHE A 85 1.07 -16.38 0.40
CA PHE A 85 0.26 -15.18 0.56
C PHE A 85 -1.03 -15.31 -0.24
N PRO A 86 -2.06 -15.96 0.32
CA PRO A 86 -3.38 -15.99 -0.30
C PRO A 86 -4.02 -14.62 -0.26
N SER A 87 -4.90 -14.36 -1.22
CA SER A 87 -5.69 -13.15 -1.28
C SER A 87 -7.09 -13.37 -1.82
N THR A 88 -7.99 -12.44 -1.51
CA THR A 88 -9.34 -12.40 -2.06
C THR A 88 -9.61 -11.02 -2.65
N VAL A 89 -10.00 -11.00 -3.92
CA VAL A 89 -10.34 -9.78 -4.66
C VAL A 89 -11.85 -9.62 -4.73
N TYR A 90 -12.33 -8.44 -4.36
CA TYR A 90 -13.71 -7.97 -4.47
C TYR A 90 -13.76 -6.88 -5.54
N ALA A 91 -14.25 -7.21 -6.74
CA ALA A 91 -14.35 -6.27 -7.84
C ALA A 91 -15.75 -5.65 -7.93
N SER A 92 -15.85 -4.46 -8.53
CA SER A 92 -17.12 -3.78 -8.84
C SER A 92 -17.95 -4.48 -9.93
N ILE A 93 -17.41 -5.57 -10.50
CA ILE A 93 -18.03 -6.39 -11.55
C ILE A 93 -17.94 -7.87 -11.19
N GLY A 94 -18.74 -8.71 -11.85
CA GLY A 94 -18.70 -10.18 -11.68
C GLY A 94 -19.41 -10.73 -10.44
N GLY A 95 -19.61 -9.90 -9.40
CA GLY A 95 -20.47 -10.21 -8.25
C GLY A 95 -19.99 -11.33 -7.32
N THR A 96 -18.84 -11.95 -7.60
CA THR A 96 -18.27 -13.05 -6.82
C THR A 96 -16.82 -12.71 -6.45
N PRO A 97 -16.42 -12.82 -5.18
CA PRO A 97 -15.03 -12.66 -4.78
C PRO A 97 -14.14 -13.72 -5.44
N LEU A 98 -12.97 -13.32 -5.91
CA LEU A 98 -12.04 -14.19 -6.62
C LEU A 98 -10.83 -14.50 -5.73
N PRO A 99 -10.50 -15.78 -5.50
CA PRO A 99 -9.31 -16.16 -4.74
C PRO A 99 -8.06 -16.07 -5.61
N TYR A 100 -6.97 -15.58 -5.04
CA TYR A 100 -5.68 -15.48 -5.70
C TYR A 100 -4.53 -15.78 -4.74
N ARG A 101 -3.32 -15.84 -5.30
CA ARG A 101 -2.08 -16.02 -4.55
C ARG A 101 -0.98 -15.13 -5.09
N PHE A 102 -0.23 -14.54 -4.17
CA PHE A 102 0.94 -13.73 -4.49
C PHE A 102 2.21 -14.56 -4.45
N ASP A 103 2.99 -14.51 -5.52
CA ASP A 103 4.43 -14.82 -5.48
C ASP A 103 5.22 -13.51 -5.55
N VAL A 104 5.94 -13.20 -4.47
CA VAL A 104 6.66 -11.93 -4.32
C VAL A 104 8.16 -12.16 -4.48
N ARG A 105 8.68 -11.88 -5.67
CA ARG A 105 10.12 -11.95 -5.99
C ARG A 105 10.65 -10.56 -6.23
N GLY A 106 11.41 -10.01 -5.26
CA GLY A 106 12.05 -8.66 -5.29
C GLY A 106 11.37 -7.61 -6.18
N ASN A 107 10.54 -6.68 -5.73
CA ASN A 107 9.79 -5.71 -6.57
C ASN A 107 8.75 -6.25 -7.58
N ALA A 108 8.84 -7.49 -8.07
CA ALA A 108 7.78 -8.10 -8.87
C ALA A 108 6.80 -8.88 -7.99
N VAL A 109 5.52 -8.83 -8.36
CA VAL A 109 4.45 -9.64 -7.76
C VAL A 109 3.78 -10.39 -8.90
N THR A 110 3.83 -11.71 -8.87
CA THR A 110 3.05 -12.54 -9.78
C THR A 110 1.75 -12.92 -9.09
N HIS A 111 0.65 -12.45 -9.68
CA HIS A 111 -0.69 -12.90 -9.35
C HIS A 111 -0.93 -14.17 -10.16
N SER A 112 -1.23 -15.30 -9.52
CA SER A 112 -1.08 -16.65 -10.11
C SER A 112 -1.95 -17.00 -11.33
N GLU A 113 -2.63 -16.03 -11.95
CA GLU A 113 -3.31 -16.18 -13.25
C GLU A 113 -3.05 -15.01 -14.24
N TYR A 114 -2.43 -13.91 -13.80
CA TYR A 114 -2.12 -12.75 -14.63
C TYR A 114 -0.80 -12.11 -14.18
N SER A 115 0.14 -11.91 -15.11
CA SER A 115 1.37 -11.16 -14.81
C SER A 115 1.06 -9.66 -14.74
N ALA A 116 0.80 -9.14 -13.55
CA ALA A 116 0.73 -7.70 -13.30
C ALA A 116 2.12 -7.17 -12.93
N THR A 117 2.57 -6.10 -13.58
CA THR A 117 3.80 -5.39 -13.17
C THR A 117 3.41 -4.08 -12.49
N PHE A 118 3.80 -3.93 -11.23
CA PHE A 118 3.56 -2.70 -10.47
C PHE A 118 4.72 -1.74 -10.67
N TYR A 119 4.45 -0.54 -11.18
CA TYR A 119 5.43 0.52 -11.28
C TYR A 119 5.20 1.52 -10.14
N ARG A 120 6.26 1.77 -9.35
CA ARG A 120 6.15 2.72 -8.23
C ARG A 120 5.92 4.10 -8.80
N LYS A 121 4.86 4.78 -8.33
CA LYS A 121 4.72 6.20 -8.65
C LYS A 121 5.81 6.95 -7.90
N LEU A 122 6.75 7.55 -8.62
CA LEU A 122 7.72 8.51 -8.06
C LEU A 122 6.93 9.66 -7.42
N GLN A 123 6.79 9.64 -6.09
CA GLN A 123 6.33 10.81 -5.35
C GLN A 123 7.47 11.83 -5.38
N ARG A 124 7.37 12.87 -6.22
CA ARG A 124 8.20 14.07 -6.04
C ARG A 124 7.95 14.58 -4.63
N ARG A 125 8.97 14.53 -3.77
CA ARG A 125 8.97 15.24 -2.49
C ARG A 125 8.76 16.74 -2.80
N ARG A 126 7.53 17.23 -2.64
CA ARG A 126 7.31 18.67 -2.42
C ARG A 126 7.60 18.94 -0.96
N THR A 127 8.87 19.04 -0.61
CA THR A 127 9.25 19.73 0.63
C THR A 127 9.06 21.22 0.35
N PRO A 128 8.18 21.94 1.07
CA PRO A 128 8.22 23.40 1.04
C PRO A 128 9.62 23.83 1.49
N PRO A 129 10.28 24.81 0.84
CA PRO A 129 11.54 25.31 1.36
C PRO A 129 11.27 25.83 2.78
N TYR A 130 12.01 25.29 3.74
CA TYR A 130 12.06 25.76 5.11
C TYR A 130 12.43 27.25 5.08
N ARG A 131 11.45 28.12 5.33
CA ARG A 131 11.66 29.58 5.37
C ARG A 131 12.33 29.89 6.71
N ARG A 132 13.64 30.13 6.69
CA ARG A 132 14.38 30.58 7.88
C ARG A 132 13.86 31.96 8.28
N VAL A 133 13.39 32.07 9.52
CA VAL A 133 12.85 33.27 10.16
C VAL A 133 13.96 34.30 10.38
N ALA A 134 13.75 35.55 9.97
CA ALA A 134 14.56 36.68 10.43
C ALA A 134 13.85 37.32 11.63
N THR A 135 14.25 36.90 12.83
CA THR A 135 13.93 37.61 14.09
C THR A 135 14.68 38.94 14.10
N ARG A 136 13.98 40.05 13.87
CA ARG A 136 14.52 41.38 14.19
C ARG A 136 14.65 41.50 15.71
N ARG A 137 15.87 41.27 16.22
CA ARG A 137 16.27 41.72 17.56
C ARG A 137 16.22 43.24 17.59
N GLY A 138 15.37 43.78 18.46
CA GLY A 138 15.34 45.21 18.75
C GLY A 138 16.67 45.66 19.36
N HIS A 139 17.27 46.69 18.76
CA HIS A 139 18.26 47.51 19.43
C HIS A 139 17.63 48.88 19.74
N LYS A 140 17.33 49.08 21.03
CA LYS A 140 17.21 50.42 21.60
C LYS A 140 18.55 51.13 21.44
N ARG A 141 18.56 52.33 20.85
CA ARG A 141 19.51 53.38 21.20
C ARG A 141 18.73 54.67 21.46
N ARG A 142 18.86 55.15 22.69
CA ARG A 142 18.43 56.47 23.16
C ARG A 142 19.53 57.49 22.89
N ALA A 143 19.08 58.74 22.75
CA ALA A 143 19.67 60.01 23.17
C ALA A 143 20.46 60.89 22.18
N GLN A 144 19.87 62.09 21.97
CA GLN A 144 20.42 63.46 22.04
C GLN A 144 21.32 64.00 20.90
N ARG A 145 20.84 65.03 20.20
CA ARG A 145 21.24 66.45 20.40
C ARG A 145 20.50 67.44 19.46
N ARG A 146 19.99 68.51 20.10
CA ARG A 146 19.87 69.95 19.72
C ARG A 146 19.67 70.35 18.26
N LEU A 147 18.66 71.19 18.04
CA LEU A 147 18.84 72.65 17.90
C LEU A 147 17.81 73.37 18.79
#